data_AF-A0AAV6TM23-F1
#
_entry.id   AF-A0AAV6TM23-F1
#
_cell.length_a   1.000
_cell.length_b   1.000
_cell.length_c   1.000
_cell.angle_alpha   90.00
_cell.angle_beta   90.00
_cell.angle_gamma   90.00
#
_symmetry.space_group_name_H-M   'P 1'
#
loop_
_entity.id
_entity.type
_entity.pdbx_description
1 polymer ?
#
loop_
_entity_poly.entity_id
_entity_poly.type
_entity_poly.pdbx_seq_one_letter_code
_entity_poly.pdbx_strand_id
1 'polypeptide(L)'
;MMVHELQNRDQDPTLKTVLLLAPTGKAASNIGGETLHSAFGLPLSLTDVLPLSSKTLAEYASKFFYVKCIIIDEISMVGSTMYSNIDQRLREIKGLDKPFGGVHCMQFGDLRQLPPVKDSAIYKIPKSAGLRVFSENLWHRVEFYKLTEIMRQKDDQPYANLLNNMASGKMTDEEVDFHAI
;
A
#
# COMPACT_ATOMS: atom_id res chain seq x y z
N MET A 1 -9.38 -15.48 -14.92
CA MET A 1 -9.71 -14.45 -15.94
C MET A 1 -8.73 -13.27 -15.86
N MET A 2 -8.68 -12.55 -14.73
CA MET A 2 -7.78 -11.40 -14.53
C MET A 2 -6.29 -11.73 -14.70
N VAL A 3 -5.80 -12.86 -14.17
CA VAL A 3 -4.38 -13.28 -14.33
C VAL A 3 -4.02 -13.61 -15.79
N HIS A 4 -4.98 -14.14 -16.56
CA HIS A 4 -4.76 -14.53 -17.95
C HIS A 4 -4.79 -13.32 -18.91
N GLU A 5 -5.51 -12.26 -18.55
CA GLU A 5 -5.46 -10.98 -19.27
C GLU A 5 -4.17 -10.18 -19.00
N LEU A 6 -3.58 -10.35 -17.81
CA LEU A 6 -2.32 -9.70 -17.46
C LEU A 6 -1.11 -10.31 -18.18
N GLN A 7 -1.18 -11.60 -18.54
CA GLN A 7 -0.10 -12.32 -19.23
C GLN A 7 -0.12 -12.15 -20.75
N ASN A 8 -1.26 -11.78 -21.36
CA ASN A 8 -1.41 -11.75 -22.82
C ASN A 8 -1.10 -10.38 -23.48
N ARG A 9 -0.60 -9.39 -22.73
CA ARG A 9 -0.31 -8.03 -23.24
C ARG A 9 1.15 -7.58 -23.13
N ASP A 10 2.08 -8.53 -22.99
CA ASP A 10 3.54 -8.33 -23.05
C ASP A 10 4.06 -7.77 -24.40
N GLN A 11 3.19 -7.36 -25.32
CA GLN A 11 3.58 -6.80 -26.63
C GLN A 11 3.84 -5.29 -26.60
N ASP A 12 3.40 -4.57 -25.57
CA ASP A 12 3.81 -3.17 -25.34
C ASP A 12 4.10 -2.94 -23.84
N PRO A 13 5.39 -2.95 -23.42
CA PRO A 13 5.78 -2.75 -22.03
C PRO A 13 5.43 -1.35 -21.48
N THR A 14 4.96 -0.43 -22.31
CA THR A 14 4.50 0.90 -21.88
C THR A 14 3.05 0.88 -21.35
N LEU A 15 2.26 -0.15 -21.67
CA LEU A 15 0.84 -0.23 -21.32
C LEU A 15 0.60 -1.07 -20.06
N LYS A 16 1.01 -0.53 -18.91
CA LYS A 16 0.81 -1.21 -17.62
C LYS A 16 -0.66 -1.23 -17.21
N THR A 17 -1.24 -2.43 -17.18
CA THR A 17 -2.61 -2.66 -16.65
C THR A 17 -2.61 -2.74 -15.12
N VAL A 18 -1.50 -3.23 -14.54
CA VAL A 18 -1.25 -3.31 -13.10
C VAL A 18 -0.04 -2.44 -12.77
N LEU A 19 -0.15 -1.63 -11.73
CA LEU A 19 1.00 -0.92 -11.14
C LEU A 19 1.40 -1.57 -9.82
N LEU A 20 2.69 -1.84 -9.68
CA LEU A 20 3.30 -2.35 -8.46
C LEU A 20 3.91 -1.18 -7.70
N LEU A 21 3.49 -1.01 -6.44
CA LEU A 21 3.76 0.16 -5.64
C LEU A 21 4.21 -0.22 -4.24
N ALA A 22 5.05 0.61 -3.64
CA ALA A 22 5.42 0.47 -2.22
C ALA A 22 5.76 1.83 -1.59
N PRO A 23 5.73 1.97 -0.25
CA PRO A 23 6.04 3.23 0.42
C PRO A 23 7.54 3.57 0.43
N THR A 24 8.43 2.57 0.32
CA THR A 24 9.90 2.77 0.34
C THR A 24 10.55 2.32 -0.97
N GLY A 25 11.70 2.91 -1.29
CA GLY A 25 12.46 2.54 -2.50
C GLY A 25 12.93 1.08 -2.48
N LYS A 26 13.32 0.55 -1.32
CA LYS A 26 13.75 -0.86 -1.18
C LYS A 26 12.58 -1.82 -1.43
N ALA A 27 11.42 -1.56 -0.82
CA ALA A 27 10.24 -2.38 -1.03
C ALA A 27 9.76 -2.30 -2.49
N ALA A 28 9.76 -1.11 -3.09
CA ALA A 28 9.40 -0.93 -4.49
C ALA A 28 10.34 -1.72 -5.41
N SER A 29 11.65 -1.65 -5.16
CA SER A 29 12.64 -2.42 -5.93
C SER A 29 12.44 -3.93 -5.79
N ASN A 30 12.07 -4.44 -4.61
CA ASN A 30 11.87 -5.88 -4.39
C ASN A 30 10.72 -6.46 -5.24
N ILE A 31 9.69 -5.66 -5.51
CA ILE A 31 8.55 -6.06 -6.34
C ILE A 31 8.66 -5.56 -7.79
N GLY A 32 9.79 -4.97 -8.21
CA GLY A 32 9.95 -4.40 -9.55
C GLY A 32 9.01 -3.21 -9.84
N GLY A 33 8.58 -2.52 -8.79
CA GLY A 33 7.61 -1.43 -8.81
C GLY A 33 8.24 -0.04 -8.65
N GLU A 34 7.37 0.94 -8.38
CA GLU A 34 7.76 2.32 -8.08
C GLU A 34 7.24 2.76 -6.70
N THR A 35 7.78 3.83 -6.14
CA THR A 35 7.29 4.32 -4.84
C THR A 35 5.94 5.01 -4.99
N LEU A 36 5.11 4.99 -3.94
CA LEU A 36 3.83 5.73 -3.91
C LEU A 36 4.02 7.23 -4.22
N HIS A 37 5.08 7.83 -3.67
CA HIS A 37 5.41 9.24 -3.91
C HIS A 37 5.72 9.51 -5.38
N SER A 38 6.57 8.70 -6.02
CA SER A 38 6.93 8.86 -7.43
C SER A 38 5.78 8.54 -8.37
N ALA A 39 4.99 7.50 -8.05
CA ALA A 39 3.90 7.04 -8.89
C ALA A 39 2.78 8.06 -9.05
N PHE A 40 2.48 8.79 -7.97
CA PHE A 40 1.36 9.70 -7.88
C PHE A 40 1.77 11.17 -7.76
N GLY A 41 3.06 11.51 -7.68
CA GLY A 41 3.52 12.88 -7.49
C GLY A 41 3.03 13.48 -6.17
N LEU A 42 3.18 12.72 -5.08
CA LEU A 42 2.77 13.14 -3.74
C LEU A 42 3.84 14.03 -3.09
N PRO A 43 3.46 15.03 -2.30
CA PRO A 43 4.40 15.78 -1.48
C PRO A 43 5.05 14.86 -0.43
N LEU A 44 6.29 15.15 -0.06
CA LEU A 44 6.97 14.47 1.06
C LEU A 44 6.46 14.93 2.42
N SER A 45 5.87 16.13 2.48
CA SER A 45 5.14 16.61 3.65
C SER A 45 3.79 15.91 3.74
N LEU A 46 3.36 15.60 4.96
CA LEU A 46 2.04 15.03 5.25
C LEU A 46 0.97 16.13 5.20
N THR A 47 0.79 16.66 4.00
CA THR A 47 -0.19 17.68 3.66
C THR A 47 -1.14 17.13 2.61
N ASP A 48 -2.34 17.69 2.54
CA ASP A 48 -3.28 17.36 1.48
C ASP A 48 -2.64 17.62 0.11
N VAL A 49 -2.96 16.77 -0.87
CA VAL A 49 -2.50 16.99 -2.24
C VAL A 49 -3.26 18.16 -2.86
N LEU A 50 -2.51 19.08 -3.45
CA LEU A 50 -3.09 20.12 -4.29
C LEU A 50 -3.54 19.51 -5.63
N PRO A 51 -4.57 20.08 -6.27
CA PRO A 51 -4.94 19.70 -7.64
C PRO A 51 -3.76 19.83 -8.60
N LEU A 52 -3.67 18.89 -9.54
CA LEU A 52 -2.72 18.93 -10.63
C LEU A 52 -3.02 20.09 -11.59
N SER A 53 -1.97 20.66 -12.18
CA SER A 53 -2.14 21.56 -13.32
C SER A 53 -2.77 20.80 -14.49
N SER A 54 -3.50 21.48 -15.38
CA SER A 54 -4.14 20.84 -16.54
C SER A 54 -3.16 20.04 -17.40
N LYS A 55 -1.92 20.54 -17.55
CA LYS A 55 -0.85 19.86 -18.28
C LYS A 55 -0.44 18.56 -17.57
N THR A 56 -0.12 18.65 -16.29
CA THR A 56 0.29 17.49 -15.49
C THR A 56 -0.84 16.46 -15.41
N LEU A 57 -2.09 16.90 -15.25
CA LEU A 57 -3.24 16.02 -15.24
C LEU A 57 -3.37 15.24 -16.56
N ALA A 58 -3.20 15.89 -17.71
CA ALA A 58 -3.23 15.22 -19.01
C ALA A 58 -2.12 14.16 -19.16
N GLU A 59 -0.91 14.45 -18.65
CA GLU A 59 0.21 13.51 -18.62
C GLU A 59 -0.12 12.28 -17.76
N TYR A 60 -0.64 12.49 -16.54
CA TYR A 60 -1.05 11.41 -15.66
C TYR A 60 -2.25 10.62 -16.22
N ALA A 61 -3.26 11.29 -16.78
CA ALA A 61 -4.41 10.63 -17.40
C ALA A 61 -3.96 9.71 -18.54
N SER A 62 -2.98 10.15 -19.34
CA SER A 62 -2.36 9.34 -20.38
C SER A 62 -1.57 8.17 -19.79
N LYS A 63 -0.69 8.41 -18.80
CA LYS A 63 0.10 7.36 -18.12
C LYS A 63 -0.80 6.30 -17.47
N PHE A 64 -1.90 6.71 -16.87
CA PHE A 64 -2.81 5.83 -16.12
C PHE A 64 -3.97 5.31 -16.96
N PHE A 65 -4.10 5.66 -18.24
CA PHE A 65 -5.28 5.35 -19.05
C PHE A 65 -5.66 3.85 -18.98
N TYR A 66 -4.66 2.98 -19.12
CA TYR A 66 -4.84 1.52 -19.10
C TYR A 66 -4.78 0.88 -17.72
N VAL A 67 -4.39 1.62 -16.68
CA VAL A 67 -4.27 1.07 -15.32
C VAL A 67 -5.65 0.70 -14.80
N LYS A 68 -5.85 -0.59 -14.51
CA LYS A 68 -7.07 -1.16 -13.93
C LYS A 68 -6.88 -1.61 -12.48
N CYS A 69 -5.63 -1.88 -12.09
CA CYS A 69 -5.31 -2.32 -10.75
C CYS A 69 -4.00 -1.71 -10.26
N ILE A 70 -3.94 -1.42 -8.96
CA ILE A 70 -2.71 -1.11 -8.25
C ILE A 70 -2.51 -2.15 -7.14
N ILE A 71 -1.25 -2.52 -6.94
CA ILE A 71 -0.80 -3.39 -5.86
C ILE A 71 0.11 -2.55 -4.97
N ILE A 72 -0.20 -2.46 -3.68
CA ILE A 72 0.59 -1.74 -2.69
C ILE A 72 1.21 -2.75 -1.73
N ASP A 73 2.51 -2.93 -1.79
CA ASP A 73 3.26 -3.71 -0.82
C ASP A 73 3.65 -2.86 0.40
N GLU A 74 3.92 -3.50 1.53
CA GLU A 74 4.25 -2.90 2.82
C GLU A 74 3.22 -1.85 3.32
N ILE A 75 1.93 -2.20 3.25
CA ILE A 75 0.82 -1.31 3.62
C ILE A 75 0.90 -0.81 5.08
N SER A 76 1.62 -1.49 5.97
CA SER A 76 1.80 -1.08 7.37
C SER A 76 2.50 0.27 7.51
N MET A 77 3.36 0.63 6.54
CA MET A 77 4.10 1.89 6.52
C MET A 77 3.32 3.02 5.82
N VAL A 78 2.18 2.71 5.19
CA VAL A 78 1.31 3.72 4.60
C VAL A 78 0.43 4.30 5.71
N GLY A 79 0.36 5.63 5.77
CA GLY A 79 -0.47 6.34 6.74
C GLY A 79 -1.80 6.82 6.15
N SER A 80 -2.71 7.21 7.03
CA SER A 80 -4.07 7.64 6.68
C SER A 80 -4.10 8.85 5.74
N THR A 81 -3.15 9.77 5.88
CA THR A 81 -3.06 10.98 5.05
C THR A 81 -2.60 10.59 3.65
N MET A 82 -1.53 9.79 3.56
CA MET A 82 -1.03 9.28 2.28
C MET A 82 -2.08 8.44 1.55
N TYR A 83 -2.78 7.55 2.26
CA TYR A 83 -3.84 6.70 1.70
C TYR A 83 -4.98 7.54 1.12
N SER A 84 -5.40 8.60 1.83
CA SER A 84 -6.40 9.55 1.33
C SER A 84 -5.91 10.31 0.09
N ASN A 85 -4.64 10.74 0.10
CA ASN A 85 -4.04 11.46 -1.01
C ASN A 85 -3.95 10.60 -2.28
N ILE A 86 -3.69 9.28 -2.14
CA ILE A 86 -3.69 8.33 -3.25
C ILE A 86 -5.09 8.22 -3.87
N ASP A 87 -6.13 8.06 -3.03
CA ASP A 87 -7.52 8.03 -3.50
C ASP A 87 -7.90 9.33 -4.23
N GLN A 88 -7.63 10.48 -3.61
CA GLN A 88 -7.92 11.80 -4.21
C GLN A 88 -7.22 11.95 -5.57
N ARG A 89 -5.93 11.62 -5.64
CA ARG A 89 -5.14 11.72 -6.87
C ARG A 89 -5.65 10.76 -7.95
N LEU A 90 -6.07 9.55 -7.60
CA LEU A 90 -6.65 8.61 -8.57
C LEU A 90 -8.02 9.06 -9.07
N ARG A 91 -8.89 9.62 -8.22
CA ARG A 91 -10.17 10.21 -8.64
C ARG A 91 -9.95 11.36 -9.62
N GLU A 92 -8.97 12.21 -9.33
CA GLU A 92 -8.56 13.32 -10.19
C GLU A 92 -8.06 12.79 -11.55
N ILE A 93 -7.11 11.86 -11.56
CA ILE A 93 -6.52 11.28 -12.78
C ILE A 93 -7.57 10.56 -13.64
N LYS A 94 -8.51 9.83 -13.01
CA LYS A 94 -9.53 9.05 -13.73
C LYS A 94 -10.78 9.86 -14.08
N GLY A 95 -10.97 11.04 -13.48
CA GLY A 95 -12.19 11.82 -13.63
C GLY A 95 -13.44 11.11 -13.11
N LEU A 96 -13.29 10.22 -12.11
CA LEU A 96 -14.37 9.40 -11.58
C LEU A 96 -14.45 9.55 -10.06
N ASP A 97 -15.62 9.95 -9.55
CA ASP A 97 -15.89 10.01 -8.10
C ASP A 97 -16.27 8.63 -7.54
N LYS A 98 -15.34 7.69 -7.67
CA LYS A 98 -15.40 6.36 -7.05
C LYS A 98 -14.13 6.17 -6.22
N PRO A 99 -14.15 5.34 -5.15
CA PRO A 99 -12.91 4.98 -4.45
C PRO A 99 -11.81 4.59 -5.45
N PHE A 100 -10.63 5.19 -5.28
CA PHE A 100 -9.46 5.04 -6.14
C PHE A 100 -9.72 5.34 -7.62
N GLY A 101 -10.67 6.22 -7.95
CA GLY A 101 -11.06 6.50 -9.33
C GLY A 101 -11.61 5.28 -10.07
N GLY A 102 -12.13 4.29 -9.34
CA GLY A 102 -12.58 3.00 -9.89
C GLY A 102 -11.46 2.01 -10.22
N VAL A 103 -10.22 2.30 -9.83
CA VAL A 103 -9.09 1.37 -9.96
C VAL A 103 -9.14 0.35 -8.82
N HIS A 104 -8.95 -0.93 -9.13
CA HIS A 104 -8.86 -1.97 -8.10
C HIS A 104 -7.60 -1.79 -7.28
N CYS A 105 -7.73 -1.73 -5.95
CA CYS A 105 -6.60 -1.61 -5.05
C CYS A 105 -6.41 -2.93 -4.29
N MET A 106 -5.23 -3.53 -4.39
CA MET A 106 -4.82 -4.71 -3.63
C MET A 106 -3.65 -4.33 -2.74
N GLN A 107 -3.71 -4.67 -1.46
CA GLN A 107 -2.71 -4.24 -0.47
C GLN A 107 -2.14 -5.45 0.26
N PHE A 108 -0.82 -5.45 0.43
CA PHE A 108 -0.06 -6.48 1.10
C PHE A 108 0.79 -5.87 2.21
N GLY A 109 1.00 -6.62 3.28
CA GLY A 109 1.86 -6.24 4.40
C GLY A 109 1.38 -6.84 5.71
N ASP A 110 2.18 -6.66 6.76
CA ASP A 110 1.84 -7.06 8.12
C ASP A 110 1.73 -5.81 8.99
N LEU A 111 0.52 -5.53 9.47
CA LEU A 111 0.24 -4.35 10.31
C LEU A 111 0.95 -4.39 11.68
N ARG A 112 1.57 -5.51 12.04
CA ARG A 112 2.42 -5.63 13.24
C ARG A 112 3.86 -5.17 12.99
N GLN A 113 4.25 -4.93 11.74
CA GLN A 113 5.56 -4.37 11.40
C GLN A 113 5.60 -2.86 11.62
N LEU A 114 6.55 -2.17 10.99
CA LEU A 114 6.76 -0.74 11.17
C LEU A 114 5.49 0.06 10.82
N PRO A 115 5.00 0.92 11.73
CA PRO A 115 3.90 1.83 11.46
C PRO A 115 4.37 2.98 10.55
N PRO A 116 3.45 3.80 10.00
CA PRO A 116 3.83 4.97 9.22
C PRO A 116 4.62 5.98 10.06
N VAL A 117 5.59 6.65 9.42
CA VAL A 117 6.41 7.69 10.06
C VAL A 117 5.65 9.02 10.04
N LYS A 118 5.41 9.62 11.20
CA LYS A 118 4.75 10.93 11.40
C LYS A 118 3.31 11.04 10.87
N ASP A 119 2.72 9.97 10.34
CA ASP A 119 1.31 9.89 9.95
C ASP A 119 0.55 8.96 10.92
N SER A 120 -0.78 9.04 10.93
CA SER A 120 -1.61 8.08 11.67
C SER A 120 -1.73 6.78 10.88
N ALA A 121 -1.75 5.64 11.56
CA ALA A 121 -2.03 4.35 10.91
C ALA A 121 -3.38 4.40 10.16
N ILE A 122 -3.45 3.77 8.99
CA ILE A 122 -4.63 3.78 8.09
C ILE A 122 -5.93 3.30 8.74
N TYR A 123 -5.84 2.39 9.71
CA TYR A 123 -6.98 1.88 10.47
C TYR A 123 -7.41 2.80 11.62
N LYS A 124 -6.68 3.90 11.88
CA LYS A 124 -7.07 4.90 12.86
C LYS A 124 -7.80 6.05 12.17
N ILE A 125 -8.78 6.63 12.88
CA ILE A 125 -9.45 7.84 12.43
C ILE A 125 -8.44 9.00 12.49
N PRO A 126 -8.26 9.79 11.42
CA PRO A 126 -7.32 10.92 11.42
C PRO A 126 -7.65 11.93 12.52
N LYS A 127 -6.67 12.30 13.34
CA LYS A 127 -6.86 13.26 14.45
C LYS A 127 -7.06 14.71 13.98
N SER A 128 -6.64 15.07 12.76
CA SER A 128 -6.73 16.41 12.18
C SER A 128 -8.05 16.68 11.44
N ALA A 129 -9.11 15.96 11.78
CA ALA A 129 -10.42 16.06 11.16
C ALA A 129 -11.23 17.26 11.68
N GLY A 130 -10.75 18.49 11.54
CA GLY A 130 -11.60 19.67 11.70
C GLY A 130 -12.69 19.74 10.61
N LEU A 131 -12.43 19.14 9.44
CA LEU A 131 -13.33 19.10 8.29
C LEU A 131 -13.60 17.69 7.73
N ARG A 132 -12.81 16.68 8.14
CA ARG A 132 -12.86 15.28 7.64
C ARG A 132 -13.79 14.34 8.44
N VAL A 133 -14.51 14.82 9.45
CA VAL A 133 -15.41 13.99 10.29
C VAL A 133 -16.52 13.34 9.44
N PHE A 134 -16.85 13.91 8.28
CA PHE A 134 -17.90 13.43 7.40
C PHE A 134 -17.40 12.52 6.25
N SER A 135 -16.08 12.34 6.09
CA SER A 135 -15.55 11.40 5.10
C SER A 135 -15.34 10.03 5.73
N GLU A 136 -16.06 9.03 5.23
CA GLU A 136 -15.86 7.63 5.60
C GLU A 136 -14.38 7.24 5.42
N ASN A 137 -13.76 6.63 6.44
CA ASN A 137 -12.40 6.12 6.30
C ASN A 137 -12.40 5.00 5.24
N LEU A 138 -11.69 5.22 4.13
CA LEU A 138 -11.55 4.28 3.02
C LEU A 138 -11.10 2.88 3.46
N TRP A 139 -10.36 2.80 4.56
CA TRP A 139 -9.92 1.54 5.15
C TRP A 139 -11.09 0.61 5.53
N HIS A 140 -12.25 1.14 5.90
CA HIS A 140 -13.43 0.33 6.22
C HIS A 140 -14.04 -0.36 5.00
N ARG A 141 -13.64 0.02 3.78
CA ARG A 141 -14.07 -0.62 2.53
C ARG A 141 -13.15 -1.77 2.10
N VAL A 142 -12.07 -2.00 2.85
CA VAL A 142 -11.09 -3.05 2.54
C VAL A 142 -11.58 -4.39 3.07
N GLU A 143 -11.55 -5.41 2.22
CA GLU A 143 -11.77 -6.79 2.62
C GLU A 143 -10.45 -7.45 3.05
N PHE A 144 -10.44 -8.13 4.19
CA PHE A 144 -9.24 -8.68 4.80
C PHE A 144 -9.10 -10.18 4.55
N TYR A 145 -7.94 -10.56 4.03
CA TYR A 145 -7.54 -11.96 3.86
C TYR A 145 -6.23 -12.20 4.61
N LYS A 146 -6.25 -13.12 5.58
CA LYS A 146 -5.07 -13.48 6.37
C LYS A 146 -4.39 -14.70 5.76
N LEU A 147 -3.12 -14.58 5.40
CA LEU A 147 -2.27 -15.72 5.08
C LEU A 147 -1.83 -16.42 6.38
N THR A 148 -1.90 -17.75 6.39
CA THR A 148 -1.62 -18.57 7.60
C THR A 148 -0.36 -19.44 7.48
N GLU A 149 0.14 -19.66 6.27
CA GLU A 149 1.31 -20.50 6.01
C GLU A 149 2.59 -19.65 5.96
N ILE A 150 3.61 -20.05 6.73
CA ILE A 150 4.90 -19.36 6.79
C ILE A 150 5.89 -20.04 5.86
N MET A 151 6.25 -19.35 4.78
CA MET A 151 7.14 -19.92 3.75
C MET A 151 8.63 -19.66 4.01
N ARG A 152 8.98 -18.60 4.75
CA ARG A 152 10.36 -18.13 4.90
C ARG A 152 11.19 -19.00 5.86
N GLN A 153 10.60 -19.45 6.96
CA GLN A 153 11.21 -20.33 7.96
C GLN A 153 10.54 -21.72 7.96
N LYS A 154 10.10 -22.21 6.79
CA LYS A 154 9.33 -23.47 6.70
C LYS A 154 10.07 -24.68 7.27
N ASP A 155 11.40 -24.66 7.23
CA ASP A 155 12.25 -25.77 7.65
C ASP A 155 12.72 -25.61 9.12
N ASP A 156 12.36 -24.52 9.81
CA ASP A 156 12.76 -24.21 11.19
C ASP A 156 11.55 -23.72 12.00
N GLN A 157 10.72 -24.68 12.41
CA GLN A 157 9.50 -24.41 13.17
C GLN A 157 9.74 -23.74 14.54
N PRO A 158 10.78 -24.12 15.32
CA PRO A 158 11.13 -23.39 16.55
C PRO A 158 11.39 -21.91 16.31
N TYR A 159 12.20 -21.58 15.28
CA TYR A 159 12.49 -20.19 14.95
C TYR A 159 11.27 -19.44 14.39
N ALA A 160 10.43 -20.10 13.60
CA ALA A 160 9.17 -19.51 13.14
C ALA A 160 8.22 -19.17 14.30
N ASN A 161 8.12 -20.04 15.31
CA ASN A 161 7.30 -19.81 16.50
C ASN A 161 7.84 -18.65 17.33
N LEU A 162 9.15 -18.59 17.55
CA LEU A 162 9.84 -17.49 18.22
C LEU A 162 9.50 -16.13 17.57
N LEU A 163 9.63 -16.02 16.24
CA LEU A 163 9.32 -14.79 15.50
C LEU A 163 7.85 -14.39 15.61
N ASN A 164 6.92 -15.35 15.62
CA ASN A 164 5.49 -15.08 15.78
C ASN A 164 5.15 -14.57 17.20
N ASN A 165 5.78 -15.14 18.22
CA ASN A 165 5.62 -14.72 19.60
C ASN A 165 6.21 -13.32 19.81
N MET A 166 7.38 -13.05 19.23
CA MET A 166 7.98 -11.72 19.17
C MET A 166 7.04 -10.70 18.51
N ALA A 167 6.53 -11.00 17.31
CA ALA A 167 5.61 -10.11 16.59
C ALA A 167 4.28 -9.89 17.33
N SER A 168 3.89 -10.80 18.22
CA SER A 168 2.65 -10.71 19.01
C SER A 168 2.86 -10.13 20.41
N GLY A 169 4.11 -9.82 20.79
CA GLY A 169 4.46 -9.37 22.14
C GLY A 169 4.23 -10.43 23.23
N LYS A 170 4.38 -11.72 22.88
CA LYS A 170 4.09 -12.88 23.76
C LYS A 170 5.32 -13.78 23.96
N MET A 171 6.52 -13.24 23.86
CA MET A 171 7.73 -14.02 24.09
C MET A 171 7.78 -14.53 25.52
N THR A 172 8.23 -15.77 25.70
CA THR A 172 8.58 -16.33 27.00
C THR A 172 10.02 -15.97 27.38
N ASP A 173 10.39 -16.06 28.66
CA ASP A 173 11.77 -15.82 29.11
C ASP A 173 12.77 -16.78 28.41
N GLU A 174 12.39 -18.05 28.21
CA GLU A 174 13.18 -19.04 27.48
C GLU A 174 13.41 -18.67 26.01
N GLU A 175 12.45 -18.01 25.37
CA GLU A 175 12.56 -17.52 23.99
C GLU A 175 13.42 -16.25 23.90
N VAL A 176 13.44 -15.41 24.93
CA VAL A 176 14.33 -14.25 24.99
C VAL A 176 15.80 -14.70 25.08
N ASP A 177 16.06 -15.79 25.78
CA ASP A 177 17.39 -16.39 25.95
C ASP A 177 17.84 -17.27 24.77
N PHE A 178 17.02 -17.40 23.71
CA PHE A 178 17.27 -18.24 22.52
C PHE A 178 18.55 -17.85 21.74
N HIS A 179 19.29 -16.81 22.15
CA HIS A 179 20.64 -16.48 21.67
C HIS A 179 21.57 -15.92 22.77
N ALA A 180 21.92 -16.75 23.76
CA ALA A 180 23.17 -16.61 24.53
C ALA A 180 24.31 -17.53 24.01
N ILE A 181 24.23 -18.00 22.77
CA ILE A 181 25.26 -18.85 22.12
C ILE A 181 25.59 -18.30 20.73
#